data_AF-A0A7J4T3H0-F1
#
_entry.id   AF-A0A7J4T3H0-F1
#
_cell.length_a   1.000
_cell.length_b   1.000
_cell.length_c   1.000
_cell.angle_alpha   90.00
_cell.angle_beta   90.00
_cell.angle_gamma   90.00
#
_symmetry.space_group_name_H-M   'P 1'
#
loop_
_entity.id
_entity.type
_entity.pdbx_description
1 polymer ?
#
loop_
_entity_poly.entity_id
_entity_poly.type
_entity_poly.pdbx_seq_one_letter_code
_entity_poly.pdbx_strand_id
1 'polypeptide(L)' 'MNEVKRFVFSNPGCSAQSIVAFLSLDKNMKNHGLTPRKIGSFIPRYLRQDVTWWHDHRAGRRVYGPVQDKTTAS' A
#
# COMPACT_ATOMS: atom_id res chain seq x y z
N MET A 1 14.18 2.86 -4.22
CA MET A 1 12.95 2.03 -4.26
C MET A 1 12.06 2.44 -3.08
N ASN A 2 10.79 2.77 -3.32
CA ASN A 2 9.88 3.34 -2.32
C ASN A 2 9.52 2.30 -1.22
N GLU A 3 9.66 2.65 0.07
CA GLU A 3 9.36 1.75 1.20
C GLU A 3 7.91 1.27 1.22
N VAL A 4 6.96 2.11 0.79
CA VAL A 4 5.55 1.70 0.62
C VAL A 4 5.43 0.57 -0.40
N LYS A 5 6.10 0.70 -1.55
CA LYS A 5 6.09 -0.33 -2.61
C LYS A 5 6.68 -1.63 -2.10
N ARG A 6 7.84 -1.58 -1.43
CA ARG A 6 8.49 -2.76 -0.83
C ARG A 6 7.55 -3.50 0.12
N PHE A 7 6.94 -2.75 1.05
CA PHE A 7 6.04 -3.35 2.02
C PHE A 7 4.82 -4.01 1.37
N VAL A 8 4.20 -3.35 0.39
CA VAL A 8 3.03 -3.90 -0.32
C VAL A 8 3.37 -5.17 -1.11
N PHE A 9 4.54 -5.21 -1.75
CA PHE A 9 4.99 -6.40 -2.49
C PHE A 9 5.27 -7.58 -1.57
N SER A 10 5.81 -7.33 -0.38
CA SER A 10 6.03 -8.36 0.64
C SER A 10 4.73 -8.76 1.37
N ASN A 11 3.71 -7.91 1.37
CA ASN A 11 2.44 -8.12 2.07
C ASN A 11 1.22 -7.76 1.20
N PRO A 12 0.92 -8.52 0.12
CA PRO A 12 -0.28 -8.29 -0.68
C PRO A 12 -1.55 -8.41 0.17
N GLY A 13 -2.53 -7.54 -0.04
CA GLY A 13 -3.73 -7.43 0.79
C GLY A 13 -3.55 -6.62 2.08
N CYS A 14 -2.40 -5.96 2.28
CA CYS A 14 -2.19 -5.11 3.44
C CYS A 14 -3.07 -3.86 3.43
N SER A 15 -3.34 -3.34 4.63
CA SER A 15 -4.14 -2.12 4.81
C SER A 15 -3.25 -0.87 4.87
N ALA A 16 -3.88 0.30 4.71
CA ALA A 16 -3.18 1.58 4.87
C ALA A 16 -2.63 1.76 6.29
N GLN A 17 -3.33 1.23 7.31
CA GLN A 17 -2.86 1.25 8.69
C GLN A 17 -1.58 0.44 8.86
N SER A 18 -1.53 -0.77 8.27
CA SER A 18 -0.36 -1.64 8.34
C SER A 18 0.88 -0.98 7.70
N ILE A 19 0.70 -0.29 6.57
CA ILE A 19 1.77 0.47 5.93
C ILE A 19 2.26 1.62 6.83
N VAL A 20 1.34 2.38 7.43
CA VAL A 20 1.71 3.47 8.35
C VAL A 20 2.46 2.94 9.57
N ALA A 21 2.00 1.83 10.15
CA ALA A 21 2.66 1.20 11.28
C ALA A 21 4.10 0.82 10.93
N PHE A 22 4.31 0.13 9.81
CA PHE A 22 5.63 -0.23 9.32
C PHE A 22 6.55 1.00 9.11
N LEU A 23 6.03 2.04 8.45
CA LEU A 23 6.82 3.25 8.21
C LEU A 23 7.17 3.97 9.53
N SER A 24 6.24 4.03 10.48
CA SER A 24 6.40 4.80 11.72
C SER A 24 7.26 4.09 12.75
N LEU A 25 7.08 2.77 12.88
CA LEU A 25 7.71 1.93 13.90
C LEU A 25 9.01 1.33 13.37
N ASP A 26 8.94 0.56 12.30
CA ASP A 26 10.09 -0.19 11.78
C ASP A 26 11.07 0.69 11.00
N LYS A 27 10.57 1.72 10.31
CA LYS A 27 11.42 2.65 9.53
C LYS A 27 11.68 3.99 10.22
N ASN A 28 11.11 4.20 11.41
CA ASN A 28 11.20 5.44 12.17
C ASN A 28 10.86 6.71 11.34
N MET A 29 10.04 6.57 10.29
CA MET A 29 9.60 7.65 9.39
C MET A 29 8.38 8.36 9.99
N LYS A 30 8.58 9.05 11.11
CA LYS A 30 7.50 9.69 11.89
C LYS A 30 7.03 11.05 11.35
N ASN A 31 7.36 11.38 10.10
CA ASN A 31 7.22 12.73 9.55
C ASN A 31 5.76 13.25 9.50
N HIS A 32 5.59 14.55 9.81
CA HIS A 32 4.46 15.47 9.56
C HIS A 32 3.09 14.83 9.22
N GLY A 33 2.47 14.11 10.15
CA GLY A 33 1.10 13.64 10.00
C GLY A 33 0.93 12.52 8.96
N LEU A 34 1.87 11.57 8.90
CA LEU A 34 1.69 10.31 8.20
C LEU A 34 0.43 9.60 8.71
N THR A 35 -0.56 9.41 7.83
CA THR A 35 -1.85 8.81 8.18
C THR A 35 -2.29 7.82 7.12
N PRO A 36 -3.19 6.87 7.46
CA PRO A 36 -3.79 5.98 6.48
C PRO A 36 -4.43 6.73 5.30
N ARG A 37 -4.98 7.93 5.56
CA ARG A 37 -5.53 8.81 4.51
C ARG A 37 -4.46 9.33 3.55
N LYS A 38 -3.28 9.71 4.06
CA LYS A 38 -2.15 10.11 3.19
C LYS A 38 -1.64 8.95 2.35
N ILE A 39 -1.48 7.76 2.91
CA ILE A 39 -1.20 6.54 2.12
C ILE A 39 -2.28 6.33 1.06
N GLY A 40 -3.52 6.56 1.49
CA GLY A 40 -4.73 6.60 0.69
C GLY A 40 -4.60 7.42 -0.60
N SER A 41 -4.10 8.65 -0.48
CA SER A 41 -3.91 9.57 -1.60
C SER A 41 -2.57 9.37 -2.32
N PHE A 42 -1.54 8.89 -1.62
CA PHE A 42 -0.19 8.73 -2.16
C PHE A 42 -0.09 7.62 -3.21
N ILE A 43 -0.64 6.44 -2.92
CA ILE A 43 -0.51 5.26 -3.80
C ILE A 43 -1.09 5.52 -5.21
N PRO A 44 -2.34 5.98 -5.37
CA PRO A 44 -2.90 6.24 -6.71
C PRO A 44 -2.18 7.36 -7.48
N ARG A 45 -1.51 8.28 -6.78
CA ARG A 45 -0.80 9.41 -7.41
C ARG A 45 0.59 9.02 -7.88
N TYR A 46 1.34 8.29 -7.07
CA TYR A 46 2.78 8.10 -7.28
C TYR A 46 3.17 6.65 -7.56
N LEU A 47 2.33 5.67 -7.22
CA LEU A 47 2.64 4.23 -7.32
C LEU A 47 1.66 3.44 -8.19
N ARG A 48 0.76 4.10 -8.92
CA ARG A 48 -0.30 3.44 -9.72
C ARG A 48 0.19 2.43 -10.76
N GLN A 49 1.44 2.54 -11.21
CA GLN A 49 2.03 1.62 -12.19
C GLN A 49 2.38 0.26 -11.55
N ASP A 50 2.61 0.25 -10.24
CA ASP A 50 3.15 -0.91 -9.53
C ASP A 50 2.19 -1.48 -8.48
N VAL A 51 1.37 -0.61 -7.89
CA VAL A 51 0.49 -0.93 -6.77
C VAL A 51 -0.95 -0.56 -7.13
N THR A 52 -1.84 -1.53 -6.97
CA THR A 52 -3.28 -1.37 -7.08
C THR A 52 -3.96 -1.47 -5.70
N TRP A 53 -5.27 -1.26 -5.66
CA TRP A 53 -6.09 -1.39 -4.47
C TRP A 53 -7.47 -1.96 -4.77
N TRP A 54 -8.08 -2.59 -3.77
CA TRP A 54 -9.48 -3.05 -3.82
C TRP A 54 -10.12 -2.89 -2.43
N HIS A 55 -11.45 -2.95 -2.39
CA HIS A 55 -12.20 -2.95 -1.14
C HIS A 55 -12.25 -4.38 -0.59
N ASP A 56 -11.72 -4.61 0.61
CA ASP A 56 -11.97 -5.83 1.36
C ASP A 56 -13.33 -5.67 2.06
N HIS A 57 -14.34 -6.38 1.57
CA HIS A 57 -15.70 -6.34 2.13
C HIS A 57 -15.81 -6.99 3.50
N ARG A 58 -14.93 -7.95 3.82
CA ARG A 58 -14.94 -8.63 5.13
C ARG A 58 -14.38 -7.72 6.22
N ALA A 59 -13.31 -6.99 5.89
CA ALA A 59 -12.66 -6.08 6.83
C ALA A 59 -13.19 -4.64 6.75
N GLY A 60 -14.09 -4.33 5.82
CA GLY A 60 -14.69 -2.99 5.67
C GLY A 60 -13.68 -1.90 5.30
N ARG A 61 -12.57 -2.24 4.61
CA ARG A 61 -11.47 -1.32 4.36
C ARG A 61 -10.79 -1.53 3.02
N ARG A 62 -10.06 -0.52 2.58
CA ARG A 62 -9.20 -0.59 1.40
C ARG A 62 -7.91 -1.35 1.70
N VAL A 63 -7.55 -2.26 0.81
CA VAL A 63 -6.31 -3.04 0.85
C VAL A 63 -5.51 -2.86 -0.44
N TYR A 64 -4.22 -3.16 -0.40
CA TYR A 64 -3.27 -2.89 -1.48
C TYR A 64 -2.52 -4.14 -1.91
N GLY A 65 -2.14 -4.21 -3.18
CA GLY A 65 -1.33 -5.29 -3.73
C GLY A 65 -0.63 -4.87 -5.02
N PRO A 66 0.29 -5.69 -5.54
CA PRO A 66 0.92 -5.45 -6.83
C PRO A 66 -0.13 -5.38 -7.95
N VAL A 67 0.11 -4.54 -8.96
CA VAL A 67 -0.62 -4.66 -10.23
C VAL A 67 -0.28 -6.03 -10.82
N GLN A 68 -1.29 -6.84 -11.13
CA GLN A 68 -1.08 -8.10 -11.83
C GLN A 68 -0.75 -7.81 -13.29
N ASP A 69 0.41 -8.27 -13.74
CA ASP A 69 0.75 -8.21 -15.15
C ASP A 69 -0.14 -9.19 -15.91
N LYS A 70 -0.85 -8.71 -16.94
CA LYS A 70 -1.75 -9.53 -17.77
C LYS A 70 -1.00 -10.49 -18.72
N THR A 71 0.27 -10.78 -18.46
CA THR A 71 1.14 -11.52 -19.39
C THR A 71 1.21 -13.03 -19.10
N THR A 72 0.39 -13.56 -18.18
CA THR A 72 0.29 -15.02 -17.96
C THR A 72 -1.17 -15.48 -17.97
N ALA A 73 -1.86 -15.22 -19.08
CA ALA A 73 -3.07 -15.92 -19.47
C ALA A 73 -3.04 -16.03 -21.00
N SER A 74 -2.29 -17.02 -21.48
CA SER A 74 -2.34 -17.53 -22.86
C SER A 74 -2.48 -19.03 -22.78
#